data_AF-F3FYD8-F1
#
_entry.id   AF-F3FYD8-F1
#
_cell.length_a   1.000
_cell.length_b   1.000
_cell.length_c   1.000
_cell.angle_alpha   90.00
_cell.angle_beta   90.00
_cell.angle_gamma   90.00
#
_symmetry.space_group_name_H-M   'P 1'
#
loop_
_entity.id
_entity.type
_entity.pdbx_description
1 polymer ?
#
loop_
_entity_poly.entity_id
_entity_poly.type
_entity_poly.pdbx_seq_one_letter_code
_entity_poly.pdbx_strand_id
1 'polypeptide(L)' 'MQALAHDAHAALGELALLNDNEQQHVLREWNATAADFPSEDCLRSLIEAQVRA' A
#
# COMPACT_ATOMS: atom_id res chain seq x y z
N MET A 1 13.58 -12.89 -15.45
CA MET A 1 14.17 -12.69 -16.79
C MET A 1 13.14 -12.43 -17.90
N GLN A 2 11.83 -12.44 -17.64
CA GLN A 2 10.82 -12.26 -18.70
C GLN A 2 10.61 -10.80 -19.12
N ALA A 3 10.82 -9.82 -18.23
CA ALA A 3 10.62 -8.40 -18.56
C ALA A 3 11.56 -7.89 -19.68
N LEU A 4 12.84 -8.29 -19.66
CA LEU A 4 13.81 -7.95 -20.71
C LEU A 4 13.47 -8.59 -22.07
N ALA A 5 12.77 -9.73 -22.06
CA ALA A 5 12.31 -10.39 -23.28
C ALA A 5 11.05 -9.74 -23.88
N HIS A 6 10.35 -8.91 -23.10
CA HIS A 6 9.13 -8.22 -23.53
C HIS A 6 9.44 -6.86 -24.16
N ASP A 7 10.38 -6.12 -23.58
CA ASP A 7 10.91 -4.88 -24.16
C ASP A 7 12.41 -4.76 -23.87
N ALA A 8 13.22 -4.90 -24.92
CA ALA A 8 14.67 -4.83 -24.84
C ALA A 8 15.21 -3.38 -24.77
N HIS A 9 14.38 -2.38 -25.02
CA HIS A 9 14.75 -0.96 -25.00
C HIS A 9 14.30 -0.23 -23.72
N ALA A 10 13.50 -0.88 -22.87
CA ALA A 10 13.06 -0.33 -21.60
C ALA A 10 14.27 0.00 -20.68
N ALA A 11 14.17 1.13 -19.97
CA ALA A 11 15.17 1.48 -18.96
C ALA A 11 15.16 0.42 -17.84
N LEU A 12 16.34 0.06 -17.32
CA LEU A 12 16.45 -1.00 -16.30
C LEU A 12 15.58 -0.75 -15.06
N GLY A 13 15.33 0.52 -14.70
CA GLY A 13 14.46 0.90 -13.58
C GLY A 13 12.96 0.72 -13.82
N GLU A 14 12.55 0.50 -15.06
CA GLU A 14 11.15 0.34 -15.46
C GLU A 14 10.76 -1.13 -15.66
N LEU A 15 11.73 -2.04 -15.60
CA LEU A 15 11.48 -3.46 -15.75
C LEU A 15 10.73 -4.01 -14.53
N ALA A 16 9.61 -4.68 -14.78
CA ALA A 16 8.91 -5.44 -13.75
C ALA A 16 9.80 -6.60 -13.26
N LEU A 17 10.31 -6.47 -12.04
CA LEU A 17 11.22 -7.46 -11.42
C LEU A 17 10.46 -8.60 -10.76
N LEU A 18 9.27 -8.30 -10.22
CA LEU A 18 8.38 -9.26 -9.60
C LEU A 18 7.45 -9.85 -10.64
N ASN A 19 7.12 -11.13 -10.49
CA ASN A 19 6.02 -11.71 -11.26
C ASN A 19 4.66 -11.23 -10.73
N ASP A 20 3.59 -11.46 -11.48
CA ASP A 20 2.25 -10.96 -11.14
C ASP A 20 1.81 -11.40 -9.75
N ASN A 21 2.07 -12.65 -9.36
CA ASN A 21 1.68 -13.18 -8.04
C ASN A 21 2.44 -12.48 -6.90
N GLU A 22 3.76 -12.35 -7.04
CA GLU A 22 4.59 -11.63 -6.07
C GLU A 22 4.18 -10.17 -5.94
N GLN A 23 3.87 -9.52 -7.06
CA GLN A 23 3.39 -8.14 -7.06
C GLN A 23 2.02 -8.02 -6.37
N GLN A 24 1.10 -8.97 -6.59
CA GLN A 24 -0.19 -8.99 -5.89
C GLN A 24 0.00 -9.17 -4.38
N HIS A 25 0.86 -10.10 -3.93
CA HIS A 25 1.14 -10.28 -2.51
C HIS A 25 1.68 -9.00 -1.86
N VAL A 26 2.66 -8.36 -2.48
CA VAL A 26 3.30 -7.14 -1.92
C VAL A 26 2.35 -5.95 -1.94
N LEU A 27 1.64 -5.69 -3.04
CA LEU A 27 0.83 -4.48 -3.20
C LEU A 27 -0.57 -4.60 -2.62
N ARG A 28 -1.12 -5.82 -2.52
CA ARG A 28 -2.48 -6.05 -2.05
C ARG A 28 -2.51 -6.77 -0.73
N GLU A 29 -1.99 -7.99 -0.68
CA GLU A 29 -2.20 -8.86 0.49
C GLU A 29 -1.53 -8.30 1.74
N TRP A 30 -0.28 -7.85 1.63
CA TRP A 30 0.42 -7.24 2.75
C TRP A 30 -0.13 -5.86 3.12
N ASN A 31 -0.76 -5.17 2.17
CA ASN A 31 -1.37 -3.86 2.39
C ASN A 31 -2.88 -3.95 2.67
N ALA A 32 -3.42 -5.13 2.98
CA ALA A 32 -4.82 -5.34 3.35
C ALA A 32 -5.13 -4.86 4.78
N THR A 33 -4.75 -3.63 5.11
CA THR A 33 -4.88 -2.99 6.43
C THR A 33 -6.00 -1.95 6.46
N ALA A 34 -6.89 -1.98 5.46
CA ALA A 34 -8.06 -1.11 5.41
C ALA A 34 -8.94 -1.38 6.64
N ALA A 35 -9.15 -0.34 7.43
CA ALA A 35 -10.01 -0.34 8.60
C ALA A 35 -10.79 0.97 8.61
N ASP A 36 -12.03 0.92 9.10
CA ASP A 36 -12.86 2.10 9.23
C ASP A 36 -12.21 3.07 10.22
N PHE A 37 -11.91 4.27 9.74
CA PHE A 37 -11.37 5.34 10.56
C PHE A 37 -12.47 6.38 10.80
N PRO A 38 -12.91 6.59 12.06
CA PRO A 38 -13.91 7.60 12.35
C PRO A 38 -13.29 8.99 12.19
N SER A 39 -13.53 9.61 11.02
CA SER A 39 -13.04 10.96 10.69
C SER A 39 -13.92 12.08 11.25
N GLU A 40 -15.03 11.73 11.89
CA GLU A 40 -16.00 12.70 12.41
C GLU A 40 -15.45 13.48 13.62
N ASP A 41 -14.55 12.85 14.39
CA ASP A 41 -13.93 13.47 15.55
C ASP A 41 -12.51 13.95 15.25
N CYS A 42 -12.24 15.20 15.63
CA CYS A 42 -10.87 15.71 15.67
C CYS A 42 -10.08 14.98 16.78
N LEU A 43 -8.79 14.74 16.54
CA LEU A 43 -7.87 14.20 17.56
C LEU A 43 -7.97 14.95 18.90
N ARG A 44 -8.10 16.27 18.85
CA ARG A 44 -8.29 17.11 20.04
C ARG A 44 -9.55 16.70 20.82
N SER A 45 -10.66 16.48 20.13
CA SER A 45 -11.93 16.07 20.73
C SER A 45 -11.82 14.71 21.42
N LEU A 46 -11.14 13.74 20.79
CA LEU A 46 -10.91 12.41 21.35
C LEU A 46 -10.09 12.48 22.66
N ILE A 47 -9.03 13.29 22.68
CA ILE A 47 -8.20 13.49 23.86
C ILE A 47 -9.03 14.11 25.00
N GLU A 48 -9.80 15.16 24.70
CA GLU A 48 -10.65 15.79 25.71
C GLU A 48 -11.74 14.85 26.26
N ALA A 49 -12.32 13.99 25.41
CA ALA A 49 -13.30 12.99 25.84
C ALA A 49 -12.67 11.98 26.82
N GLN A 50 -11.45 11.51 26.54
CA GLN A 50 -10.73 10.58 27.41
C GLN A 50 -10.38 11.18 28.77
N VAL A 51 -10.04 12.48 28.84
CA VAL A 51 -9.74 13.17 30.10
C VAL A 51 -10.99 13.35 30.97
N ARG A 52 -12.18 13.43 30.35
CA ARG A 52 -13.46 13.61 31.05
C ARG A 52 -14.07 12.29 31.59
N ALA A 53 -13.60 11.13 31.11
CA ALA A 53 -14.03 9.80 31.56
C ALA A 53 -13.35 9.40 32.87
#